data_AF-A0A8H6HW60-F1
#
_entry.id   AF-A0A8H6HW60-F1
#
_cell.length_a   1.000
_cell.length_b   1.000
_cell.length_c   1.000
_cell.angle_alpha   90.00
_cell.angle_beta   90.00
_cell.angle_gamma   90.00
#
_symmetry.space_group_name_H-M   'P 1'
#
loop_
_entity.id
_entity.type
_entity.pdbx_description
1 polymer ?
#
loop_
_entity_poly.entity_id
_entity_poly.type
_entity_poly.pdbx_seq_one_letter_code
_entity_poly.pdbx_strand_id
1 'polypeptide(L)'
;MEAVAFEIVADILGDSDFHNFKYLYLRLVCKRFRIILEPLQFKDITIYFKKQNIFSMPEKLSSLAAGNSPYARWATKLKLRPWYSNKDFEKYDGPDLKQELARQTLWLVRALQAMPSLQSIQYSINSRIPRNAHAEILTTLSRYPDLKELCLDFAEDTPMHCSLLPTISNLRSLEIRFPRFQREVINAVNLMIAQSPAIQQLKITQTRSVDHIDLSAILEESTRNKALFKPSLEELRISSSKVKLTPSCVPFLLSLRRLTLDRGTEALSPFWRSLIHHGVQIQALQVHRMTPPILEYLLSCPRLCELKFHWPKLRAREGLDFAENVSRQFFDDVLPLLSPTLQVLRAIGDGPYEHGPWCACKSNFQWISKAQGLRELEINYHFPLRRRDISLNMVSLDSLLSAMSDNLLQLETLILKPVWVFSPELPSGFDPEHLGTFGSTIPKAVVQSSRPPGFRLKFLSGRQFTAVGTGEGKYRFVEAPTPHSG
;
A
#
# COMPACT_ATOMS: atom_id res chain seq x y z
N MET A 1 3.46 -41.99 10.81
CA MET A 1 2.06 -41.60 10.50
C MET A 1 1.59 -40.41 11.32
N GLU A 2 1.76 -40.36 12.64
CA GLU A 2 1.33 -39.19 13.43
C GLU A 2 1.96 -37.86 12.98
N ALA A 3 3.28 -37.80 12.77
CA ALA A 3 3.96 -36.56 12.35
C ALA A 3 3.40 -35.97 11.04
N VAL A 4 3.04 -36.83 10.09
CA VAL A 4 2.49 -36.44 8.77
C VAL A 4 1.07 -35.90 8.90
N ALA A 5 0.23 -36.51 9.75
CA ALA A 5 -1.12 -35.99 10.02
C ALA A 5 -1.06 -34.58 10.66
N PHE A 6 -0.02 -34.28 11.43
CA PHE A 6 0.14 -32.96 12.07
C PHE A 6 0.71 -31.88 11.15
N GLU A 7 1.62 -32.20 10.24
CA GLU A 7 2.06 -31.27 9.19
C GLU A 7 0.89 -30.91 8.28
N ILE A 8 0.05 -31.89 7.92
CA ILE A 8 -1.19 -31.66 7.17
C ILE A 8 -2.14 -30.73 7.95
N VAL A 9 -2.30 -30.91 9.26
CA VAL A 9 -3.14 -30.00 10.07
C VAL A 9 -2.51 -28.61 10.17
N ALA A 10 -1.18 -28.49 10.31
CA ALA A 10 -0.51 -27.20 10.33
C ALA A 10 -0.61 -26.46 8.99
N ASP A 11 -0.51 -27.18 7.87
CA ASP A 11 -0.66 -26.63 6.51
C ASP A 11 -2.11 -26.23 6.22
N ILE A 12 -3.09 -27.07 6.56
CA ILE A 12 -4.52 -26.75 6.43
C ILE A 12 -4.89 -25.50 7.24
N LEU A 13 -4.26 -25.33 8.42
CA LEU A 13 -4.50 -24.19 9.29
C LEU A 13 -3.65 -22.96 8.91
N GLY A 14 -2.51 -23.14 8.23
CA GLY A 14 -1.65 -22.06 7.77
C GLY A 14 -2.21 -21.30 6.57
N ASP A 15 -3.02 -21.97 5.75
CA ASP A 15 -3.42 -21.47 4.42
C ASP A 15 -4.81 -20.80 4.38
N SER A 16 -5.38 -20.41 5.52
CA SER A 16 -6.76 -19.96 5.53
C SER A 16 -7.02 -18.75 6.44
N ASP A 17 -7.90 -17.86 5.95
CA ASP A 17 -8.66 -16.85 6.71
C ASP A 17 -9.59 -17.49 7.76
N PHE A 18 -9.17 -18.61 8.36
CA PHE A 18 -9.81 -19.20 9.51
C PHE A 18 -9.73 -18.19 10.65
N HIS A 19 -10.87 -17.56 10.96
CA HIS A 19 -10.99 -16.60 12.03
C HIS A 19 -10.38 -17.14 13.34
N ASN A 20 -9.67 -16.25 14.05
CA ASN A 20 -9.03 -16.46 15.37
C ASN A 20 -9.89 -17.22 16.40
N PHE A 21 -11.22 -17.21 16.24
CA PHE A 21 -12.16 -17.80 17.18
C PHE A 21 -12.11 -19.34 17.20
N LYS A 22 -11.93 -20.03 16.07
CA LYS A 22 -11.88 -21.51 16.05
C LYS A 22 -10.58 -22.05 16.66
N TYR A 23 -9.47 -21.33 16.49
CA TYR A 23 -8.18 -21.67 17.10
C TYR A 23 -8.23 -21.67 18.64
N LEU A 24 -9.01 -20.77 19.24
CA LEU A 24 -9.15 -20.66 20.70
C LEU A 24 -9.65 -21.95 21.35
N TYR A 25 -10.57 -22.67 20.71
CA TYR A 25 -11.11 -23.91 21.25
C TYR A 25 -10.23 -25.11 20.92
N LEU A 26 -9.66 -25.17 19.71
CA LEU A 26 -8.80 -26.28 19.31
C LEU A 26 -7.55 -26.39 20.21
N ARG A 27 -6.98 -25.28 20.66
CA ARG A 27 -5.84 -25.32 21.60
C ARG A 27 -6.20 -25.90 22.98
N LEU A 28 -7.48 -25.94 23.34
CA LEU A 28 -7.96 -26.50 24.61
C LEU A 28 -8.24 -28.00 24.51
N VAL A 29 -8.29 -28.57 23.31
CA VAL A 29 -8.59 -30.00 23.09
C VAL A 29 -7.52 -30.89 23.71
N CYS A 30 -6.24 -30.62 23.45
CA CYS A 30 -5.15 -31.35 24.11
C CYS A 30 -3.84 -30.55 24.14
N LYS A 31 -2.88 -31.00 24.97
CA LYS A 31 -1.55 -30.38 25.14
C LYS A 31 -0.79 -30.23 23.82
N ARG A 32 -0.95 -31.17 22.89
CA ARG A 32 -0.24 -31.18 21.60
C ARG A 32 -0.79 -30.09 20.66
N PHE A 33 -2.12 -29.99 20.54
CA PHE A 33 -2.75 -28.87 19.81
C PHE A 33 -2.35 -27.53 20.42
N ARG A 34 -2.28 -27.42 21.75
CA ARG A 34 -1.80 -26.20 22.40
C ARG A 34 -0.39 -25.80 21.95
N ILE A 35 0.56 -26.74 21.93
CA ILE A 35 1.95 -26.47 21.54
C ILE A 35 2.05 -25.98 20.08
N ILE A 36 1.24 -26.53 19.18
CA ILE A 36 1.26 -26.19 17.75
C ILE A 36 0.52 -24.87 17.48
N LEU A 37 -0.63 -24.67 18.12
CA LEU A 37 -1.52 -23.55 17.82
C LEU A 37 -1.15 -22.28 18.57
N GLU A 38 -0.54 -22.36 19.76
CA GLU A 38 -0.18 -21.15 20.51
C GLU A 38 0.76 -20.21 19.75
N PRO A 39 1.88 -20.68 19.14
CA PRO A 39 2.74 -19.81 18.34
C PRO A 39 1.99 -19.13 17.19
N LEU A 40 1.10 -19.85 16.51
CA LEU A 40 0.33 -19.32 15.38
C LEU A 40 -0.73 -18.31 15.82
N GLN A 41 -1.38 -18.57 16.95
CA GLN A 41 -2.46 -17.74 17.48
C GLN A 41 -1.97 -16.49 18.21
N PHE A 42 -0.86 -16.61 18.95
CA PHE A 42 -0.33 -15.56 19.81
C PHE A 42 0.84 -14.79 19.18
N LYS A 43 1.16 -15.03 17.90
CA LYS A 43 2.22 -14.31 17.16
C LYS A 43 2.00 -12.80 17.06
N ASP A 44 0.74 -12.37 16.98
CA ASP A 44 0.35 -10.99 16.74
C ASP A 44 -0.46 -10.46 17.94
N ILE A 45 0.07 -9.43 18.59
CA ILE A 45 -0.63 -8.74 19.69
C ILE A 45 -0.90 -7.28 19.31
N THR A 46 -2.13 -6.82 19.56
CA THR A 46 -2.47 -5.40 19.46
C THR A 46 -2.97 -4.89 20.80
N ILE A 47 -2.29 -3.89 21.35
CA ILE A 47 -2.68 -3.24 22.60
C ILE A 47 -3.38 -1.93 22.26
N TYR A 48 -4.66 -1.85 22.63
CA TYR A 48 -5.51 -0.68 22.38
C TYR A 48 -5.71 0.11 23.67
N PHE A 49 -5.11 1.29 23.73
CA PHE A 49 -5.33 2.26 24.79
C PHE A 49 -6.60 3.07 24.50
N LYS A 50 -7.75 2.46 24.76
CA LYS A 50 -9.11 3.04 24.61
C LYS A 50 -9.63 3.60 25.93
N LYS A 51 -10.52 4.61 25.85
CA LYS A 51 -11.11 5.31 27.02
C LYS A 51 -11.68 4.33 28.04
N GLN A 52 -12.50 3.41 27.54
CA GLN A 52 -13.15 2.38 28.33
C GLN A 52 -12.21 1.39 29.03
N ASN A 53 -10.94 1.31 28.62
CA ASN A 53 -9.97 0.35 29.15
C ASN A 53 -8.91 0.99 30.03
N ILE A 54 -8.96 2.30 30.28
CA ILE A 54 -7.85 3.01 30.93
C ILE A 54 -7.51 2.40 32.30
N PHE A 55 -8.51 2.12 33.13
CA PHE A 55 -8.32 1.57 34.47
C PHE A 55 -8.07 0.06 34.51
N SER A 56 -8.51 -0.68 33.47
CA SER A 56 -8.29 -2.14 33.38
C SER A 56 -7.02 -2.53 32.61
N MET A 57 -6.37 -1.57 31.95
CA MET A 57 -5.17 -1.82 31.16
C MET A 57 -3.97 -2.26 32.01
N PRO A 58 -3.70 -1.66 33.20
CA PRO A 58 -2.57 -2.08 34.02
C PRO A 58 -2.63 -3.54 34.44
N GLU A 59 -3.81 -4.09 34.73
CA GLU A 59 -3.95 -5.51 35.07
C GLU A 59 -3.53 -6.39 33.88
N LYS A 60 -4.00 -6.07 32.66
CA LYS A 60 -3.61 -6.79 31.44
C LYS A 60 -2.12 -6.68 31.15
N LEU A 61 -1.55 -5.48 31.28
CA LEU A 61 -0.11 -5.26 31.08
C LEU A 61 0.72 -5.95 32.17
N SER A 62 0.24 -5.98 33.41
CA SER A 62 0.91 -6.70 34.50
C SER A 62 0.95 -8.21 34.24
N SER A 63 -0.13 -8.79 33.70
CA SER A 63 -0.15 -10.20 33.32
C SER A 63 0.81 -10.51 32.17
N LEU A 64 1.00 -9.58 31.22
CA LEU A 64 2.00 -9.70 30.15
C LEU A 64 3.42 -9.57 30.73
N ALA A 65 3.65 -8.56 31.57
CA ALA A 65 4.92 -8.30 32.24
C ALA A 65 5.37 -9.46 33.14
N ALA A 66 4.43 -10.16 33.78
CA ALA A 66 4.72 -11.34 34.58
C ALA A 66 5.09 -12.58 33.74
N GLY A 67 4.99 -12.52 32.41
CA GLY A 67 5.22 -13.68 31.54
C GLY A 67 4.12 -14.74 31.59
N ASN A 68 3.01 -14.48 32.30
CA ASN A 68 1.90 -15.42 32.47
C ASN A 68 1.02 -15.53 31.22
N SER A 69 1.07 -14.53 30.34
CA SER A 69 0.31 -14.50 29.10
C SER A 69 1.04 -15.29 28.00
N PRO A 70 0.34 -16.12 27.19
CA PRO A 70 0.94 -16.77 26.01
C PRO A 70 1.57 -15.78 25.03
N TYR A 71 1.06 -14.54 24.94
CA TYR A 71 1.66 -13.49 24.12
C TYR A 71 3.07 -13.11 24.57
N ALA A 72 3.38 -13.16 25.88
CA ALA A 72 4.73 -12.89 26.37
C ALA A 72 5.75 -13.86 25.75
N ARG A 73 5.36 -15.11 25.54
CA ARG A 73 6.23 -16.15 24.98
C ARG A 73 6.30 -16.13 23.46
N TRP A 74 5.18 -15.90 22.80
CA TRP A 74 5.02 -16.21 21.37
C TRP A 74 4.88 -14.98 20.47
N ALA A 75 4.66 -13.79 21.03
CA ALA A 75 4.47 -12.61 20.21
C ALA A 75 5.74 -12.26 19.42
N THR A 76 5.60 -12.23 18.10
CA THR A 76 6.63 -11.74 17.16
C THR A 76 6.28 -10.37 16.60
N LYS A 77 5.00 -9.98 16.63
CA LYS A 77 4.53 -8.69 16.15
C LYS A 77 3.69 -7.98 17.21
N LEU A 78 4.02 -6.72 17.46
CA LEU A 78 3.30 -5.88 18.41
C LEU A 78 2.79 -4.62 17.73
N LYS A 79 1.51 -4.32 17.91
CA LYS A 79 0.89 -3.06 17.50
C LYS A 79 0.43 -2.29 18.74
N LEU A 80 1.08 -1.19 19.02
CA LEU A 80 0.68 -0.23 20.04
C LEU A 80 -0.14 0.87 19.36
N ARG A 81 -1.47 0.74 19.47
CA ARG A 81 -2.40 1.71 18.88
C ARG A 81 -2.53 2.92 19.80
N PRO A 82 -2.77 4.12 19.23
CA PRO A 82 -2.62 5.37 19.95
C PRO A 82 -3.46 5.38 21.22
N TRP A 83 -2.90 6.06 22.20
CA TRP A 83 -3.60 6.53 23.39
C TRP A 83 -4.62 7.56 22.93
N TYR A 84 -5.84 7.11 22.63
CA TYR A 84 -7.05 7.92 22.45
C TYR A 84 -7.04 8.91 21.26
N SER A 85 -8.23 9.39 20.87
CA SER A 85 -8.35 10.49 19.90
C SER A 85 -8.34 11.83 20.64
N ASN A 86 -7.82 12.90 20.02
CA ASN A 86 -7.73 14.24 20.63
C ASN A 86 -9.06 14.74 21.22
N LYS A 87 -10.20 14.35 20.61
CA LYS A 87 -11.53 14.82 21.02
C LYS A 87 -12.03 14.20 22.33
N ASP A 88 -11.50 13.06 22.73
CA ASP A 88 -11.99 12.33 23.91
C ASP A 88 -11.36 12.81 25.22
N PHE A 89 -10.24 13.54 25.15
CA PHE A 89 -9.37 13.86 26.30
C PHE A 89 -9.57 15.24 26.91
N GLU A 90 -10.16 16.20 26.18
CA GLU A 90 -10.40 17.55 26.71
C GLU A 90 -11.26 17.54 27.99
N LYS A 91 -12.02 16.47 28.22
CA LYS A 91 -12.88 16.30 29.41
C LYS A 91 -12.21 15.65 30.62
N TYR A 92 -10.96 15.18 30.50
CA TYR A 92 -10.33 14.31 31.52
C TYR A 92 -8.93 14.76 31.96
N ASP A 93 -8.50 15.99 31.69
CA ASP A 93 -7.20 16.49 32.17
C ASP A 93 -7.22 16.69 33.69
N GLY A 94 -7.01 15.59 34.41
CA GLY A 94 -6.97 15.52 35.87
C GLY A 94 -5.73 14.74 36.36
N PRO A 95 -5.36 14.90 37.64
CA PRO A 95 -4.20 14.24 38.25
C PRO A 95 -4.29 12.70 38.16
N ASP A 96 -5.49 12.14 38.35
CA ASP A 96 -5.73 10.69 38.30
C ASP A 96 -5.37 10.10 36.94
N LEU A 97 -5.69 10.82 35.87
CA LEU A 97 -5.34 10.41 34.52
C LEU A 97 -3.82 10.37 34.35
N LYS A 98 -3.09 11.39 34.78
CA LYS A 98 -1.62 11.43 34.67
C LYS A 98 -0.97 10.29 35.44
N GLN A 99 -1.47 10.00 36.64
CA GLN A 99 -0.99 8.88 37.44
C GLN A 99 -1.27 7.53 36.75
N GLU A 100 -2.46 7.36 36.19
CA GLU A 100 -2.84 6.13 35.51
C GLU A 100 -2.04 5.91 34.23
N LEU A 101 -1.76 6.98 33.49
CA LEU A 101 -0.90 6.95 32.32
C LEU A 101 0.54 6.56 32.69
N ALA A 102 1.11 7.14 33.75
CA ALA A 102 2.42 6.74 34.24
C ALA A 102 2.47 5.26 34.66
N ARG A 103 1.42 4.78 35.33
CA ARG A 103 1.25 3.36 35.70
C ARG A 103 1.20 2.46 34.46
N GLN A 104 0.45 2.84 33.43
CA GLN A 104 0.38 2.10 32.17
C GLN A 104 1.72 2.06 31.46
N THR A 105 2.46 3.17 31.41
CA THR A 105 3.81 3.18 30.81
C THR A 105 4.73 2.20 31.53
N LEU A 106 4.79 2.26 32.86
CA LEU A 106 5.64 1.37 33.65
C LEU A 106 5.36 -0.10 33.32
N TRP A 107 4.07 -0.49 33.31
CA TRP A 107 3.70 -1.86 32.99
C TRP A 107 3.91 -2.21 31.52
N LEU A 108 3.75 -1.26 30.60
CA LEU A 108 4.03 -1.48 29.19
C LEU A 108 5.52 -1.75 28.95
N VAL A 109 6.41 -0.98 29.58
CA VAL A 109 7.87 -1.22 29.50
C VAL A 109 8.23 -2.61 30.00
N ARG A 110 7.65 -3.05 31.13
CA ARG A 110 7.86 -4.41 31.64
C ARG A 110 7.24 -5.49 30.75
N ALA A 111 6.05 -5.23 30.19
CA ALA A 111 5.40 -6.14 29.26
C ALA A 111 6.21 -6.32 27.98
N LEU A 112 6.78 -5.23 27.46
CA LEU A 112 7.75 -5.28 26.36
C LEU A 112 8.91 -6.18 26.74
N GLN A 113 9.61 -5.90 27.85
CA GLN A 113 10.76 -6.71 28.29
C GLN A 113 10.45 -8.21 28.43
N ALA A 114 9.20 -8.59 28.72
CA ALA A 114 8.74 -9.97 28.81
C ALA A 114 8.48 -10.65 27.44
N MET A 115 8.60 -9.95 26.31
CA MET A 115 8.37 -10.43 24.94
C MET A 115 9.66 -10.50 24.11
N PRO A 116 10.65 -11.35 24.45
CA PRO A 116 11.98 -11.32 23.85
C PRO A 116 12.01 -11.60 22.34
N SER A 117 10.98 -12.26 21.79
CA SER A 117 10.90 -12.68 20.39
C SER A 117 10.30 -11.65 19.44
N LEU A 118 10.13 -10.39 19.86
CA LEU A 118 9.59 -9.34 19.01
C LEU A 118 10.51 -9.03 17.82
N GLN A 119 9.94 -9.11 16.62
CA GLN A 119 10.59 -8.82 15.35
C GLN A 119 9.96 -7.64 14.60
N SER A 120 8.70 -7.34 14.89
CA SER A 120 7.94 -6.28 14.23
C SER A 120 7.17 -5.44 15.24
N ILE A 121 7.37 -4.12 15.23
CA ILE A 121 6.71 -3.21 16.16
C ILE A 121 6.09 -2.05 15.39
N GLN A 122 4.79 -1.84 15.59
CA GLN A 122 4.11 -0.61 15.22
C GLN A 122 3.83 0.20 16.48
N TYR A 123 4.37 1.42 16.55
CA TYR A 123 4.27 2.28 17.71
C TYR A 123 3.75 3.67 17.34
N SER A 124 2.60 4.03 17.91
CA SER A 124 2.06 5.38 17.79
C SER A 124 2.60 6.29 18.90
N ILE A 125 3.39 7.29 18.51
CA ILE A 125 3.96 8.32 19.39
C ILE A 125 2.96 9.47 19.49
N ASN A 126 2.58 9.88 20.71
CA ASN A 126 1.52 10.85 20.94
C ASN A 126 1.95 11.87 21.99
N SER A 127 1.84 13.16 21.67
CA SER A 127 2.14 14.30 22.56
C SER A 127 1.51 14.24 23.95
N ARG A 128 0.43 13.47 24.15
CA ARG A 128 -0.23 13.28 25.44
C ARG A 128 0.49 12.31 26.38
N ILE A 129 1.33 11.42 25.86
CA ILE A 129 2.18 10.56 26.68
C ILE A 129 3.35 11.42 27.21
N PRO A 130 3.66 11.35 28.52
CA PRO A 130 4.81 12.05 29.08
C PRO A 130 6.10 11.77 28.28
N ARG A 131 6.92 12.80 28.04
CA ARG A 131 8.12 12.63 27.19
C ARG A 131 9.07 11.54 27.69
N ASN A 132 9.23 11.42 29.01
CA ASN A 132 10.02 10.37 29.64
C ASN A 132 9.46 8.97 29.35
N ALA A 133 8.13 8.82 29.28
CA ALA A 133 7.50 7.55 28.94
C ALA A 133 7.83 7.10 27.52
N HIS A 134 7.82 8.02 26.54
CA HIS A 134 8.27 7.70 25.18
C HIS A 134 9.75 7.30 25.16
N ALA A 135 10.59 7.99 25.92
CA ALA A 135 12.01 7.68 26.02
C ALA A 135 12.26 6.28 26.58
N GLU A 136 11.56 5.89 27.65
CA GLU A 136 11.65 4.54 28.24
C GLU A 136 11.21 3.44 27.27
N ILE A 137 10.10 3.67 26.55
CA ILE A 137 9.62 2.72 25.54
C ILE A 137 10.67 2.55 24.44
N LEU A 138 11.18 3.64 23.86
CA LEU A 138 12.17 3.58 22.78
C LEU A 138 13.51 2.98 23.22
N THR A 139 13.94 3.29 24.44
CA THR A 139 15.13 2.66 25.07
C THR A 139 14.92 1.16 25.26
N THR A 140 13.68 0.73 25.53
CA THR A 140 13.35 -0.69 25.59
C THR A 140 13.36 -1.30 24.19
N LEU A 141 12.84 -0.60 23.18
CA LEU A 141 12.84 -1.08 21.79
C LEU A 141 14.25 -1.23 21.19
N SER A 142 15.20 -0.40 21.58
CA SER A 142 16.58 -0.51 21.09
C SER A 142 17.35 -1.70 21.64
N ARG A 143 16.82 -2.37 22.67
CA ARG A 143 17.43 -3.57 23.26
C ARG A 143 17.03 -4.86 22.57
N TYR A 144 16.13 -4.83 21.59
CA TYR A 144 15.72 -6.04 20.86
C TYR A 144 16.73 -6.36 19.76
N PRO A 145 17.50 -7.46 19.88
CA PRO A 145 18.47 -7.82 18.86
C PRO A 145 17.81 -8.27 17.55
N ASP A 146 16.60 -8.82 17.63
CA ASP A 146 15.87 -9.41 16.50
C ASP A 146 14.83 -8.48 15.87
N LEU A 147 14.76 -7.21 16.29
CA LEU A 147 13.82 -6.24 15.75
C LEU A 147 14.20 -5.90 14.30
N LYS A 148 13.37 -6.36 13.35
CA LYS A 148 13.59 -6.19 11.90
C LYS A 148 12.65 -5.17 11.27
N GLU A 149 11.46 -4.99 11.83
CA GLU A 149 10.45 -4.10 11.27
C GLU A 149 10.01 -3.09 12.32
N LEU A 150 10.08 -1.81 11.98
CA LEU A 150 9.62 -0.73 12.84
C LEU A 150 8.70 0.21 12.06
N CYS A 151 7.47 0.40 12.56
CA CYS A 151 6.54 1.41 12.08
C CYS A 151 6.31 2.44 13.18
N LEU A 152 6.74 3.69 12.97
CA LEU A 152 6.50 4.79 13.89
C LEU A 152 5.41 5.70 13.34
N ASP A 153 4.39 5.99 14.14
CA ASP A 153 3.24 6.80 13.76
C ASP A 153 3.09 7.99 14.71
N PHE A 154 3.40 9.19 14.24
CA PHE A 154 3.51 10.37 15.06
C PHE A 154 2.18 11.12 15.06
N ALA A 155 1.67 11.45 16.25
CA ALA A 155 0.51 12.32 16.40
C ALA A 155 0.88 13.79 16.16
N GLU A 156 -0.15 14.59 15.88
CA GLU A 156 -0.02 16.04 15.69
C GLU A 156 0.66 16.70 16.89
N ASP A 157 1.57 17.64 16.58
CA ASP A 157 2.21 18.52 17.55
C ASP A 157 2.94 17.80 18.69
N THR A 158 3.62 16.68 18.38
CA THR A 158 4.46 15.99 19.37
C THR A 158 5.88 16.56 19.38
N PRO A 159 6.24 17.45 20.34
CA PRO A 159 7.63 17.86 20.53
C PRO A 159 8.40 16.66 21.08
N MET A 160 9.07 15.94 20.20
CA MET A 160 9.74 14.70 20.57
C MET A 160 11.25 14.90 20.67
N HIS A 161 11.85 14.38 21.73
CA HIS A 161 13.28 14.12 21.76
C HIS A 161 13.56 12.86 20.93
N CYS A 162 13.84 13.05 19.64
CA CYS A 162 14.16 11.96 18.73
C CYS A 162 15.58 11.39 18.93
N SER A 163 16.32 11.84 19.95
CA SER A 163 17.70 11.44 20.22
C SER A 163 17.88 9.94 20.52
N LEU A 164 16.82 9.24 20.88
CA LEU A 164 16.86 7.78 21.16
C LEU A 164 16.51 6.92 19.95
N LEU A 165 15.90 7.49 18.91
CA LEU A 165 15.60 6.72 17.70
C LEU A 165 16.89 6.15 17.06
N PRO A 166 18.01 6.89 16.98
CA PRO A 166 19.32 6.38 16.58
C PRO A 166 19.96 5.38 17.55
N THR A 167 19.20 4.69 18.40
CA THR A 167 19.73 3.54 19.14
C THR A 167 19.15 2.23 18.62
N ILE A 168 18.10 2.32 17.80
CA ILE A 168 17.46 1.18 17.16
C ILE A 168 18.22 0.88 15.87
N SER A 169 18.80 -0.32 15.80
CA SER A 169 19.63 -0.79 14.70
C SER A 169 19.09 -2.12 14.14
N ASN A 170 19.78 -2.69 13.13
CA ASN A 170 19.46 -3.99 12.51
C ASN A 170 18.09 -4.07 11.83
N LEU A 171 17.49 -2.93 11.49
CA LEU A 171 16.22 -2.88 10.79
C LEU A 171 16.35 -3.35 9.34
N ARG A 172 15.33 -4.06 8.85
CA ARG A 172 15.09 -4.39 7.44
C ARG A 172 13.97 -3.57 6.83
N SER A 173 12.97 -3.20 7.62
CA SER A 173 11.84 -2.38 7.18
C SER A 173 11.61 -1.24 8.17
N LEU A 174 11.56 -0.02 7.64
CA LEU A 174 11.28 1.19 8.40
C LEU A 174 10.10 1.92 7.77
N GLU A 175 8.99 1.99 8.49
CA GLU A 175 7.84 2.82 8.13
C GLU A 175 7.72 4.00 9.10
N ILE A 176 7.49 5.18 8.54
CA ILE A 176 7.38 6.38 9.32
C ILE A 176 6.22 7.22 8.81
N ARG A 177 5.30 7.51 9.72
CA ARG A 177 4.09 8.28 9.44
C ARG A 177 4.11 9.54 10.29
N PHE A 178 4.16 10.68 9.63
CA PHE A 178 4.20 11.96 10.30
C PHE A 178 3.02 12.84 9.90
N PRO A 179 2.51 13.68 10.80
CA PRO A 179 1.71 14.81 10.40
C PRO A 179 2.63 15.81 9.72
N ARG A 180 3.58 16.35 10.48
CA ARG A 180 4.56 17.36 10.07
C ARG A 180 5.98 16.81 10.22
N PHE A 181 6.85 17.15 9.27
CA PHE A 181 8.26 16.85 9.41
C PHE A 181 8.94 17.93 10.24
N GLN A 182 9.56 17.51 11.34
CA GLN A 182 10.48 18.34 12.11
C GLN A 182 11.92 17.94 11.73
N ARG A 183 12.85 18.90 11.73
CA ARG A 183 14.24 18.63 11.32
C ARG A 183 14.91 17.59 12.23
N GLU A 184 14.60 17.64 13.52
CA GLU A 184 15.11 16.73 14.55
C GLU A 184 14.71 15.28 14.27
N VAL A 185 13.47 15.10 13.83
CA VAL A 185 12.92 13.79 13.43
C VAL A 185 13.64 13.27 12.20
N ILE A 186 13.82 14.11 11.17
CA ILE A 186 14.52 13.74 9.94
C ILE A 186 15.95 13.28 10.26
N ASN A 187 16.66 14.06 11.07
CA ASN A 187 18.03 13.74 11.46
C ASN A 187 18.08 12.41 12.21
N ALA A 188 17.13 12.17 13.11
CA ALA A 188 17.05 10.91 13.83
C ALA A 188 16.77 9.71 12.91
N VAL A 189 15.89 9.87 11.93
CA VAL A 189 15.60 8.85 10.92
C VAL A 189 16.81 8.57 10.04
N ASN A 190 17.54 9.60 9.62
CA ASN A 190 18.79 9.46 8.86
C ASN A 190 19.81 8.62 9.63
N LEU A 191 20.00 8.91 10.92
CA LEU A 191 20.90 8.13 11.77
C LEU A 191 20.41 6.68 11.98
N MET A 192 19.10 6.43 12.08
CA MET A 192 18.56 5.06 12.13
C MET A 192 18.87 4.28 10.84
N ILE A 193 18.76 4.93 9.69
CA ILE A 193 19.09 4.34 8.39
C ILE A 193 20.58 4.01 8.33
N ALA A 194 21.44 4.95 8.76
CA ALA A 194 22.88 4.74 8.83
C ALA A 194 23.27 3.55 9.73
N GLN A 195 22.53 3.33 10.82
CA GLN A 195 22.77 2.22 11.76
C GLN A 195 22.13 0.89 11.34
N SER A 196 21.33 0.89 10.28
CA SER A 196 20.64 -0.29 9.78
C SER A 196 21.00 -0.51 8.31
N PRO A 197 22.25 -0.89 8.00
CA PRO A 197 22.72 -1.07 6.63
C PRO A 197 22.01 -2.21 5.87
N ALA A 198 21.20 -3.02 6.57
CA ALA A 198 20.37 -4.08 5.99
C ALA A 198 18.93 -3.62 5.66
N ILE A 199 18.61 -2.32 5.74
CA ILE A 199 17.30 -1.81 5.37
C ILE A 199 17.03 -2.12 3.90
N GLN A 200 15.93 -2.84 3.66
CA GLN A 200 15.41 -3.19 2.35
C GLN A 200 14.16 -2.39 2.01
N GLN A 201 13.40 -1.93 3.00
CA GLN A 201 12.15 -1.21 2.80
C GLN A 201 12.13 0.09 3.60
N LEU A 202 11.85 1.20 2.93
CA LEU A 202 11.66 2.51 3.53
C LEU A 202 10.32 3.07 3.08
N LYS A 203 9.41 3.29 4.04
CA LYS A 203 8.12 3.90 3.80
C LYS A 203 7.97 5.19 4.59
N ILE A 204 7.71 6.27 3.87
CA ILE A 204 7.54 7.61 4.42
C ILE A 204 6.14 8.09 4.04
N THR A 205 5.29 8.31 5.05
CA THR A 205 3.94 8.85 4.85
C THR A 205 3.83 10.16 5.59
N GLN A 206 3.38 11.20 4.90
CA GLN A 206 3.11 12.50 5.49
C GLN A 206 1.69 12.93 5.22
N THR A 207 0.96 13.29 6.28
CA THR A 207 -0.45 13.65 6.16
C THR A 207 -0.69 15.16 6.07
N ARG A 208 0.15 16.01 6.70
CA ARG A 208 -0.11 17.46 6.81
C ARG A 208 1.16 18.31 6.89
N SER A 209 1.52 19.02 5.83
CA SER A 209 2.76 19.82 5.85
C SER A 209 2.66 21.13 5.09
N VAL A 210 3.38 22.13 5.61
CA VAL A 210 3.61 23.41 4.93
C VAL A 210 4.93 23.36 4.17
N ASP A 211 5.98 22.80 4.79
CA ASP A 211 7.35 22.86 4.29
C ASP A 211 7.71 21.70 3.34
N HIS A 212 8.56 22.00 2.36
CA HIS A 212 9.15 21.06 1.43
C HIS A 212 10.43 20.44 2.00
N ILE A 213 10.62 19.14 1.78
CA ILE A 213 11.79 18.38 2.23
C ILE A 213 12.41 17.65 1.07
N ASP A 214 13.72 17.76 0.96
CA ASP A 214 14.50 16.94 0.05
C ASP A 214 14.79 15.59 0.71
N LEU A 215 14.49 14.48 0.03
CA LEU A 215 14.85 13.16 0.52
C LEU A 215 16.38 13.03 0.67
N SER A 216 17.16 13.75 -0.15
CA SER A 216 18.62 13.71 -0.02
C SER A 216 19.08 14.18 1.35
N ALA A 217 18.42 15.16 1.98
CA ALA A 217 18.73 15.57 3.34
C ALA A 217 18.54 14.45 4.38
N ILE A 218 17.66 13.48 4.10
CA ILE A 218 17.43 12.28 4.93
C ILE A 218 18.51 11.21 4.70
N LEU A 219 19.22 11.24 3.57
CA LEU A 219 20.15 10.19 3.17
C LEU A 219 21.62 10.65 3.17
N GLU A 220 21.91 11.93 2.95
CA GLU A 220 23.26 12.48 2.75
C GLU A 220 24.21 12.27 3.94
N GLU A 221 23.70 12.19 5.16
CA GLU A 221 24.55 11.93 6.33
C GLU A 221 24.99 10.46 6.39
N SER A 222 24.14 9.55 5.92
CA SER A 222 24.47 8.13 5.76
C SER A 222 25.61 7.91 4.76
N THR A 223 25.81 8.79 3.75
CA THR A 223 26.96 8.69 2.83
C THR A 223 28.25 9.28 3.36
N ARG A 224 28.26 10.03 4.46
CA ARG A 224 29.55 10.51 5.00
C ARG A 224 30.42 9.34 5.48
N ASN A 225 29.80 8.24 5.93
CA ASN A 225 30.46 6.97 6.24
C ASN A 225 30.45 5.97 5.07
N LYS A 226 30.90 6.43 3.89
CA LYS A 226 30.97 5.67 2.62
C LYS A 226 31.58 4.26 2.69
N ALA A 227 32.47 3.99 3.64
CA ALA A 227 33.24 2.74 3.67
C ALA A 227 32.42 1.50 4.06
N LEU A 228 31.27 1.67 4.74
CA LEU A 228 30.49 0.55 5.29
C LEU A 228 29.06 0.48 4.74
N PHE A 229 28.57 1.54 4.10
CA PHE A 229 27.20 1.59 3.63
C PHE A 229 27.07 0.99 2.23
N LYS A 230 26.61 -0.25 2.15
CA LYS A 230 26.14 -0.85 0.89
C LYS A 230 24.63 -0.61 0.77
N PRO A 231 24.14 0.15 -0.22
CA PRO A 231 22.71 0.39 -0.37
C PRO A 231 21.98 -0.92 -0.66
N SER A 232 21.19 -1.41 0.30
CA SER A 232 20.33 -2.60 0.17
C SER A 232 18.86 -2.25 -0.01
N LEU A 233 18.53 -0.96 -0.19
CA LEU A 233 17.15 -0.52 -0.27
C LEU A 233 16.49 -1.02 -1.56
N GLU A 234 15.56 -1.96 -1.42
CA GLU A 234 14.83 -2.59 -2.52
C GLU A 234 13.46 -1.94 -2.76
N GLU A 235 12.83 -1.39 -1.72
CA GLU A 235 11.53 -0.72 -1.79
C GLU A 235 11.55 0.66 -1.13
N LEU A 236 11.14 1.66 -1.90
CA LEU A 236 10.91 3.02 -1.44
C LEU A 236 9.46 3.42 -1.70
N ARG A 237 8.73 3.73 -0.63
CA ARG A 237 7.38 4.27 -0.71
C ARG A 237 7.30 5.64 -0.05
N ILE A 238 6.89 6.63 -0.83
CA ILE A 238 6.70 7.99 -0.35
C ILE A 238 5.27 8.41 -0.63
N SER A 239 4.59 8.84 0.41
CA SER A 239 3.26 9.42 0.37
C SER A 239 3.28 10.76 1.05
N SER A 240 3.84 11.76 0.38
CA SER A 240 3.91 13.13 0.88
C SER A 240 3.85 14.11 -0.27
N SER A 241 3.03 15.16 -0.15
CA SER A 241 3.01 16.26 -1.13
C SER A 241 4.23 17.18 -1.10
N LYS A 242 5.13 16.96 -0.15
CA LYS A 242 6.22 17.88 0.17
C LYS A 242 7.60 17.25 0.11
N VAL A 243 7.69 15.92 0.04
CA VAL A 243 8.96 15.23 -0.18
C VAL A 243 9.30 15.29 -1.66
N LYS A 244 10.49 15.81 -1.96
CA LYS A 244 11.05 15.85 -3.31
C LYS A 244 12.16 14.82 -3.45
N LEU A 245 12.17 14.14 -4.60
CA LEU A 245 13.28 13.26 -5.00
C LEU A 245 14.22 14.01 -5.94
N THR A 246 15.49 14.08 -5.55
CA THR A 246 16.57 14.78 -6.26
C THR A 246 17.66 13.80 -6.72
N PRO A 247 18.51 14.16 -7.70
CA PRO A 247 19.54 13.25 -8.23
C PRO A 247 20.50 12.68 -7.18
N SER A 248 20.75 13.44 -6.11
CA SER A 248 21.69 13.09 -5.04
C SER A 248 21.25 11.88 -4.21
N CYS A 249 19.96 11.50 -4.24
CA CYS A 249 19.51 10.29 -3.56
C CYS A 249 19.74 8.99 -4.37
N VAL A 250 19.98 9.06 -5.69
CA VAL A 250 20.10 7.87 -6.54
C VAL A 250 21.23 6.90 -6.15
N PRO A 251 22.41 7.34 -5.70
CA PRO A 251 23.44 6.41 -5.20
C PRO A 251 22.98 5.50 -4.05
N PHE A 252 21.93 5.87 -3.32
CA PHE A 252 21.33 5.05 -2.27
C PHE A 252 20.27 4.07 -2.79
N LEU A 253 19.83 4.26 -4.03
CA LEU A 253 18.71 3.56 -4.66
C LEU A 253 19.19 2.58 -5.74
N LEU A 254 20.48 2.22 -5.76
CA LEU A 254 21.04 1.32 -6.78
C LEU A 254 20.40 -0.09 -6.74
N SER A 255 19.97 -0.53 -5.56
CA SER A 255 19.28 -1.81 -5.37
C SER A 255 17.75 -1.72 -5.51
N LEU A 256 17.22 -0.54 -5.85
CA LEU A 256 15.79 -0.27 -5.83
C LEU A 256 15.06 -1.08 -6.90
N ARG A 257 14.07 -1.87 -6.47
CA ARG A 257 13.19 -2.67 -7.33
C ARG A 257 11.76 -2.19 -7.31
N ARG A 258 11.33 -1.53 -6.22
CA ARG A 258 9.96 -1.05 -6.04
C ARG A 258 9.97 0.43 -5.66
N LEU A 259 9.32 1.26 -6.45
CA LEU A 259 9.20 2.70 -6.19
C LEU A 259 7.72 3.09 -6.19
N THR A 260 7.23 3.65 -5.08
CA THR A 260 5.87 4.17 -4.97
C THR A 260 5.90 5.64 -4.59
N LEU A 261 5.41 6.49 -5.48
CA LEU A 261 5.23 7.93 -5.31
C LEU A 261 3.74 8.24 -5.29
N ASP A 262 3.14 8.26 -4.11
CA ASP A 262 1.73 8.54 -3.91
C ASP A 262 1.43 10.05 -4.10
N ARG A 263 0.14 10.41 -4.06
CA ARG A 263 -0.36 11.75 -4.42
C ARG A 263 0.42 12.88 -3.78
N GLY A 264 0.94 13.75 -4.64
CA GLY A 264 1.67 14.97 -4.30
C GLY A 264 3.19 14.79 -4.23
N THR A 265 3.71 13.56 -4.18
CA THR A 265 5.16 13.34 -4.16
C THR A 265 5.72 13.73 -5.53
N GLU A 266 6.75 14.57 -5.53
CA GLU A 266 7.36 15.08 -6.76
C GLU A 266 8.78 14.51 -6.91
N ALA A 267 9.04 13.89 -8.05
CA ALA A 267 10.38 13.50 -8.46
C ALA A 267 10.84 14.40 -9.60
N LEU A 268 11.94 15.13 -9.38
CA LEU A 268 12.44 16.10 -10.35
C LEU A 268 12.95 15.40 -11.62
N SER A 269 12.88 16.06 -12.78
CA SER A 269 13.39 15.47 -14.03
C SER A 269 14.84 14.96 -13.94
N PRO A 270 15.77 15.68 -13.28
CA PRO A 270 17.13 15.18 -13.08
C PRO A 270 17.22 13.88 -12.27
N PHE A 271 16.28 13.61 -11.35
CA PHE A 271 16.25 12.36 -10.59
C PHE A 271 16.05 11.16 -11.51
N TRP A 272 15.08 11.23 -12.42
CA TRP A 272 14.81 10.17 -13.40
C TRP A 272 16.02 9.92 -14.30
N ARG A 273 16.65 10.98 -14.83
CA ARG A 273 17.88 10.84 -15.63
C ARG A 273 19.02 10.21 -14.85
N SER A 274 19.13 10.52 -13.56
CA SER A 274 20.14 9.91 -12.70
C SER A 274 19.87 8.41 -12.51
N LEU A 275 18.60 7.97 -12.38
CA LEU A 275 18.26 6.53 -12.37
C LEU A 275 18.69 5.83 -13.66
N ILE A 276 18.44 6.46 -14.82
CA ILE A 276 18.88 5.95 -16.14
C ILE A 276 20.41 5.82 -16.17
N HIS A 277 21.12 6.90 -15.81
CA HIS A 277 22.58 6.96 -15.83
C HIS A 277 23.23 5.87 -14.96
N HIS A 278 22.66 5.60 -13.79
CA HIS A 278 23.13 4.57 -12.87
C HIS A 278 22.59 3.17 -13.18
N GLY A 279 21.79 3.01 -14.24
CA GLY A 279 21.24 1.73 -14.66
C GLY A 279 20.28 1.10 -13.65
N VAL A 280 19.56 1.90 -12.86
CA VAL A 280 18.63 1.40 -11.84
C VAL A 280 17.39 0.80 -12.53
N GLN A 281 17.17 -0.51 -12.34
CA GLN A 281 16.10 -1.27 -12.98
C GLN A 281 14.93 -1.53 -12.01
N ILE A 282 13.94 -0.63 -12.01
CA ILE A 282 12.73 -0.77 -11.20
C ILE A 282 11.82 -1.84 -11.83
N GLN A 283 11.33 -2.76 -11.00
CA GLN A 283 10.40 -3.82 -11.38
C GLN A 283 8.94 -3.45 -11.10
N ALA A 284 8.67 -2.66 -10.05
CA ALA A 284 7.35 -2.14 -9.75
C ALA A 284 7.39 -0.62 -9.54
N LEU A 285 6.70 0.11 -10.40
CA LEU A 285 6.62 1.57 -10.37
C LEU A 285 5.18 2.00 -10.14
N GLN A 286 4.96 2.77 -9.07
CA GLN A 286 3.72 3.49 -8.83
C GLN A 286 4.00 4.99 -8.79
N VAL A 287 3.32 5.78 -9.62
CA VAL A 287 3.48 7.24 -9.67
C VAL A 287 2.13 7.98 -9.69
N HIS A 288 2.05 9.16 -9.09
CA HIS A 288 0.79 9.91 -9.11
C HIS A 288 0.43 10.50 -10.49
N ARG A 289 1.41 10.82 -11.33
CA ARG A 289 1.19 11.39 -12.66
C ARG A 289 2.29 10.92 -13.60
N MET A 290 1.90 10.50 -14.80
CA MET A 290 2.85 10.23 -15.88
C MET A 290 3.38 11.55 -16.46
N THR A 291 4.70 11.65 -16.66
CA THR A 291 5.38 12.84 -17.19
C THR A 291 6.46 12.42 -18.21
N PRO A 292 6.90 13.31 -19.10
CA PRO A 292 7.94 12.97 -20.08
C PRO A 292 9.23 12.38 -19.48
N PRO A 293 9.78 12.89 -18.35
CA PRO A 293 10.93 12.25 -17.69
C PRO A 293 10.68 10.82 -17.20
N ILE A 294 9.44 10.51 -16.80
CA ILE A 294 9.08 9.14 -16.41
C ILE A 294 9.00 8.26 -17.65
N LEU A 295 8.44 8.75 -18.77
CA LEU A 295 8.42 8.00 -20.03
C LEU A 295 9.84 7.72 -20.53
N GLU A 296 10.74 8.70 -20.47
CA GLU A 296 12.17 8.55 -20.78
C GLU A 296 12.81 7.44 -19.93
N TYR A 297 12.52 7.43 -18.62
CA TYR A 297 12.96 6.36 -17.73
C TYR A 297 12.38 4.99 -18.09
N LEU A 298 11.07 4.92 -18.39
CA LEU A 298 10.40 3.68 -18.77
C LEU A 298 10.97 3.08 -20.05
N LEU A 299 11.35 3.90 -21.03
CA LEU A 299 12.04 3.47 -22.25
C LEU A 299 13.42 2.85 -21.96
N SER A 300 14.06 3.22 -20.86
CA SER A 300 15.36 2.65 -20.44
C SER A 300 15.24 1.41 -19.53
N CYS A 301 14.01 1.04 -19.12
CA CYS A 301 13.76 0.06 -18.07
C CYS A 301 12.92 -1.13 -18.59
N PRO A 302 13.48 -2.01 -19.43
CA PRO A 302 12.74 -3.10 -20.07
C PRO A 302 12.26 -4.19 -19.10
N ARG A 303 12.74 -4.19 -17.85
CA ARG A 303 12.41 -5.21 -16.83
C ARG A 303 11.20 -4.85 -15.95
N LEU A 304 10.47 -3.79 -16.28
CA LEU A 304 9.32 -3.36 -15.49
C LEU A 304 8.19 -4.41 -15.58
N CYS A 305 7.77 -4.91 -14.43
CA CYS A 305 6.72 -5.92 -14.32
C CYS A 305 5.38 -5.31 -13.87
N GLU A 306 5.41 -4.24 -13.06
CA GLU A 306 4.24 -3.60 -12.49
C GLU A 306 4.32 -2.08 -12.72
N LEU A 307 3.32 -1.53 -13.41
CA LEU A 307 3.15 -0.10 -13.62
C LEU A 307 1.78 0.34 -13.12
N LYS A 308 1.79 1.23 -12.14
CA LYS A 308 0.60 1.88 -11.61
C LYS A 308 0.76 3.37 -11.73
N PHE A 309 -0.24 4.05 -12.25
CA PHE A 309 -0.25 5.49 -12.16
C PHE A 309 -1.65 6.04 -11.97
N HIS A 310 -1.69 7.16 -11.26
CA HIS A 310 -2.88 7.97 -11.21
C HIS A 310 -2.84 9.01 -12.33
N TRP A 311 -4.00 9.52 -12.70
CA TRP A 311 -4.08 10.76 -13.45
C TRP A 311 -5.05 11.72 -12.75
N PRO A 312 -4.61 12.96 -12.46
CA PRO A 312 -5.38 13.91 -11.68
C PRO A 312 -6.56 14.46 -12.50
N LYS A 313 -7.54 15.05 -11.79
CA LYS A 313 -8.60 15.84 -12.43
C LYS A 313 -7.97 16.99 -13.22
N LEU A 314 -8.07 16.94 -14.55
CA LEU A 314 -7.65 18.04 -15.43
C LEU A 314 -8.73 19.14 -15.36
N ARG A 315 -8.36 20.34 -14.89
CA ARG A 315 -9.29 21.49 -14.79
C ARG A 315 -9.19 22.46 -15.96
N ALA A 316 -8.15 22.38 -16.77
CA ALA A 316 -7.86 23.32 -17.85
C ALA A 316 -7.53 22.58 -19.15
N ARG A 317 -7.87 23.18 -20.30
CA ARG A 317 -7.57 22.63 -21.65
C ARG A 317 -6.08 22.34 -21.85
N GLU A 318 -5.19 23.20 -21.36
CA GLU A 318 -3.73 22.99 -21.44
C GLU A 318 -3.28 21.69 -20.76
N GLY A 319 -4.01 21.23 -19.73
CA GLY A 319 -3.74 19.95 -19.09
C GLY A 319 -4.11 18.74 -19.96
N LEU A 320 -5.06 18.91 -20.88
CA LEU A 320 -5.54 17.85 -21.77
C LEU A 320 -4.54 17.57 -22.88
N ASP A 321 -4.10 18.60 -23.62
CA ASP A 321 -3.13 18.44 -24.71
C ASP A 321 -1.83 17.78 -24.22
N PHE A 322 -1.35 18.21 -23.04
CA PHE A 322 -0.22 17.59 -22.38
C PHE A 322 -0.48 16.11 -22.08
N ALA A 323 -1.63 15.79 -21.49
CA ALA A 323 -1.98 14.42 -21.13
C ALA A 323 -2.17 13.53 -22.37
N GLU A 324 -2.72 14.06 -23.45
CA GLU A 324 -2.85 13.37 -24.74
C GLU A 324 -1.48 13.03 -25.32
N ASN A 325 -0.57 14.00 -25.37
CA ASN A 325 0.78 13.78 -25.87
C ASN A 325 1.55 12.74 -25.05
N VAL A 326 1.47 12.83 -23.71
CA VAL A 326 2.09 11.84 -22.81
C VAL A 326 1.46 10.46 -22.98
N SER A 327 0.15 10.36 -23.14
CA SER A 327 -0.51 9.06 -23.35
C SER A 327 -0.15 8.45 -24.69
N ARG A 328 -0.07 9.25 -25.76
CA ARG A 328 0.27 8.81 -27.10
C ARG A 328 1.67 8.21 -27.08
N GLN A 329 2.64 8.95 -26.54
CA GLN A 329 3.99 8.46 -26.35
C GLN A 329 4.05 7.18 -25.50
N PHE A 330 3.24 7.09 -24.44
CA PHE A 330 3.17 5.87 -23.65
C PHE A 330 2.67 4.66 -24.46
N PHE A 331 1.56 4.79 -25.19
CA PHE A 331 0.97 3.67 -25.93
C PHE A 331 1.76 3.31 -27.18
N ASP A 332 2.33 4.30 -27.88
CA ASP A 332 3.04 4.10 -29.14
C ASP A 332 4.49 3.64 -28.92
N ASP A 333 5.18 4.16 -27.88
CA ASP A 333 6.61 3.88 -27.68
C ASP A 333 6.89 2.98 -26.46
N VAL A 334 6.27 3.28 -25.31
CA VAL A 334 6.61 2.62 -24.03
C VAL A 334 5.95 1.25 -23.89
N LEU A 335 4.63 1.16 -24.10
CA LEU A 335 3.88 -0.08 -23.89
C LEU A 335 4.36 -1.23 -24.78
N PRO A 336 4.69 -1.03 -26.08
CA PRO A 336 5.22 -2.09 -26.92
C PRO A 336 6.56 -2.63 -26.40
N LEU A 337 7.44 -1.75 -25.90
CA LEU A 337 8.72 -2.14 -25.30
C LEU A 337 8.52 -2.97 -24.02
N LEU A 338 7.56 -2.58 -23.18
CA LEU A 338 7.27 -3.25 -21.92
C LEU A 338 6.38 -4.49 -22.06
N SER A 339 5.70 -4.67 -23.21
CA SER A 339 4.76 -5.78 -23.47
C SER A 339 5.26 -7.18 -23.04
N PRO A 340 6.54 -7.55 -23.25
CA PRO A 340 7.03 -8.88 -22.87
C PRO A 340 7.15 -9.11 -21.36
N THR A 341 7.33 -8.04 -20.57
CA THR A 341 7.66 -8.12 -19.14
C THR A 341 6.56 -7.58 -18.24
N LEU A 342 5.72 -6.67 -18.75
CA LEU A 342 4.65 -6.01 -17.99
C LEU A 342 3.52 -6.98 -17.69
N GLN A 343 3.31 -7.24 -16.40
CA GLN A 343 2.26 -8.13 -15.88
C GLN A 343 1.09 -7.36 -15.27
N VAL A 344 1.36 -6.19 -14.70
CA VAL A 344 0.34 -5.37 -14.03
C VAL A 344 0.37 -3.96 -14.61
N LEU A 345 -0.75 -3.55 -15.23
CA LEU A 345 -0.94 -2.18 -15.70
C LEU A 345 -2.19 -1.58 -15.03
N ARG A 346 -2.02 -0.49 -14.29
CA ARG A 346 -3.15 0.24 -13.70
C ARG A 346 -3.09 1.72 -14.00
N ALA A 347 -4.08 2.21 -14.74
CA ALA A 347 -4.26 3.62 -15.09
C ALA A 347 -5.48 4.20 -14.34
N ILE A 348 -5.26 4.74 -13.14
CA ILE A 348 -6.33 5.11 -12.21
C ILE A 348 -6.71 6.59 -12.35
N GLY A 349 -7.93 6.88 -12.79
CA GLY A 349 -8.42 8.27 -12.89
C GLY A 349 -9.10 8.75 -11.62
N ASP A 350 -8.76 9.95 -11.13
CA ASP A 350 -9.41 10.53 -9.94
C ASP A 350 -10.62 11.44 -10.28
N GLY A 351 -11.09 11.41 -11.53
CA GLY A 351 -12.01 12.41 -12.08
C GLY A 351 -13.30 11.90 -12.70
N PRO A 352 -14.44 12.61 -12.51
CA PRO A 352 -15.67 12.37 -13.25
C PRO A 352 -15.72 13.05 -14.62
N TYR A 353 -14.61 13.66 -15.09
CA TYR A 353 -14.63 14.50 -16.29
C TYR A 353 -14.02 13.80 -17.50
N GLU A 354 -14.67 14.08 -18.62
CA GLU A 354 -14.47 13.79 -20.04
C GLU A 354 -13.17 13.08 -20.47
N HIS A 355 -13.37 12.11 -21.37
CA HIS A 355 -12.40 11.53 -22.31
C HIS A 355 -10.93 11.66 -21.94
N GLY A 356 -10.57 11.01 -20.83
CA GLY A 356 -9.19 10.97 -20.40
C GLY A 356 -8.35 10.24 -21.46
N PRO A 357 -7.15 10.74 -21.79
CA PRO A 357 -6.28 10.10 -22.78
C PRO A 357 -5.81 8.68 -22.37
N TRP A 358 -6.08 8.30 -21.13
CA TRP A 358 -5.79 7.00 -20.52
C TRP A 358 -6.98 6.03 -20.52
N CYS A 359 -8.04 6.33 -21.28
CA CYS A 359 -9.23 5.48 -21.36
C CYS A 359 -9.11 4.41 -22.44
N ALA A 360 -9.97 3.40 -22.35
CA ALA A 360 -10.09 2.32 -23.33
C ALA A 360 -10.79 2.80 -24.63
N CYS A 361 -10.10 3.63 -25.43
CA CYS A 361 -10.49 3.97 -26.80
C CYS A 361 -9.82 3.05 -27.81
N LYS A 362 -10.28 3.07 -29.07
CA LYS A 362 -9.85 2.16 -30.14
C LYS A 362 -8.34 2.22 -30.39
N SER A 363 -7.74 3.42 -30.37
CA SER A 363 -6.29 3.61 -30.58
C SER A 363 -5.47 2.98 -29.46
N ASN A 364 -5.80 3.29 -28.20
CA ASN A 364 -5.07 2.76 -27.04
C ASN A 364 -5.26 1.24 -26.92
N PHE A 365 -6.47 0.75 -27.22
CA PHE A 365 -6.80 -0.66 -27.13
C PHE A 365 -6.00 -1.54 -28.09
N GLN A 366 -5.67 -1.04 -29.30
CA GLN A 366 -4.82 -1.78 -30.24
C GLN A 366 -3.42 -2.04 -29.66
N TRP A 367 -2.92 -1.17 -28.79
CA TRP A 367 -1.65 -1.36 -28.11
C TRP A 367 -1.77 -2.25 -26.88
N ILE A 368 -2.82 -2.05 -26.07
CA ILE A 368 -3.09 -2.88 -24.89
C ILE A 368 -3.25 -4.35 -25.27
N SER A 369 -3.98 -4.65 -26.35
CA SER A 369 -4.18 -6.02 -26.83
C SER A 369 -2.88 -6.73 -27.27
N LYS A 370 -1.81 -5.98 -27.56
CA LYS A 370 -0.49 -6.56 -27.89
C LYS A 370 0.34 -6.88 -26.64
N ALA A 371 -0.07 -6.46 -25.45
CA ALA A 371 0.64 -6.67 -24.20
C ALA A 371 0.36 -8.07 -23.61
N GLN A 372 0.88 -9.11 -24.28
CA GLN A 372 0.55 -10.52 -24.00
C GLN A 372 0.96 -11.00 -22.59
N GLY A 373 1.91 -10.33 -21.94
CA GLY A 373 2.34 -10.63 -20.57
C GLY A 373 1.38 -10.14 -19.48
N LEU A 374 0.36 -9.33 -19.82
CA LEU A 374 -0.55 -8.74 -18.83
C LEU A 374 -1.41 -9.81 -18.14
N ARG A 375 -1.33 -9.80 -16.81
CA ARG A 375 -2.16 -10.59 -15.89
C ARG A 375 -3.21 -9.75 -15.19
N GLU A 376 -2.90 -8.50 -14.92
CA GLU A 376 -3.83 -7.55 -14.33
C GLU A 376 -3.87 -6.24 -15.13
N LEU A 377 -5.07 -5.83 -15.50
CA LEU A 377 -5.33 -4.56 -16.18
C LEU A 377 -6.41 -3.77 -15.44
N GLU A 378 -6.08 -2.57 -15.00
CA GLU A 378 -7.04 -1.58 -14.50
C GLU A 378 -7.07 -0.37 -15.43
N ILE A 379 -8.22 -0.11 -16.05
CA ILE A 379 -8.38 0.96 -17.03
C ILE A 379 -9.72 1.68 -16.85
N ASN A 380 -9.72 2.95 -17.23
CA ASN A 380 -10.94 3.76 -17.28
C ASN A 380 -11.74 3.41 -18.55
N TYR A 381 -13.05 3.24 -18.37
CA TYR A 381 -13.99 2.89 -19.44
C TYR A 381 -15.12 3.91 -19.48
N HIS A 382 -15.41 4.51 -20.63
CA HIS A 382 -16.48 5.49 -20.72
C HIS A 382 -17.85 4.83 -20.74
N PHE A 383 -18.75 5.30 -19.87
CA PHE A 383 -20.10 4.78 -19.77
C PHE A 383 -21.11 5.86 -19.32
N PRO A 384 -22.35 5.87 -19.85
CA PRO A 384 -22.78 5.16 -21.05
C PRO A 384 -22.15 5.77 -22.31
N LEU A 385 -22.01 4.96 -23.36
CA LEU A 385 -21.60 5.48 -24.67
C LEU A 385 -22.76 6.27 -25.26
N ARG A 386 -22.62 7.60 -25.41
CA ARG A 386 -23.58 8.42 -26.14
C ARG A 386 -23.33 8.29 -27.64
N ARG A 387 -24.36 8.51 -28.47
CA ARG A 387 -24.21 8.53 -29.94
C ARG A 387 -23.13 9.51 -30.43
N ARG A 388 -22.92 10.62 -29.69
CA ARG A 388 -21.85 11.58 -29.97
C ARG A 388 -20.45 11.08 -29.59
N ASP A 389 -20.33 10.09 -28.71
CA ASP A 389 -19.03 9.54 -28.27
C ASP A 389 -18.44 8.55 -29.30
N ILE A 390 -19.22 8.14 -30.31
CA ILE A 390 -18.76 7.32 -31.43
C ILE A 390 -17.73 8.08 -32.27
N SER A 391 -17.81 9.43 -32.33
CA SER A 391 -16.79 10.24 -32.99
C SER A 391 -15.45 10.25 -32.24
N LEU A 392 -15.44 9.87 -30.96
CA LEU A 392 -14.24 9.82 -30.10
C LEU A 392 -13.56 8.45 -30.11
N ASN A 393 -13.86 7.60 -31.11
CA ASN A 393 -13.26 6.27 -31.26
C ASN A 393 -13.43 5.38 -30.02
N MET A 394 -14.52 5.54 -29.28
CA MET A 394 -14.80 4.71 -28.10
C MET A 394 -15.15 3.27 -28.51
N VAL A 395 -14.70 2.29 -27.72
CA VAL A 395 -14.98 0.87 -27.95
C VAL A 395 -16.20 0.47 -27.12
N SER A 396 -17.13 -0.28 -27.71
CA SER A 396 -18.25 -0.86 -26.96
C SER A 396 -17.76 -1.85 -25.91
N LEU A 397 -18.54 -2.07 -24.84
CA LEU A 397 -18.17 -3.01 -23.79
C LEU A 397 -18.00 -4.43 -24.36
N ASP A 398 -18.89 -4.83 -25.27
CA ASP A 398 -18.84 -6.13 -25.96
C ASP A 398 -17.54 -6.29 -26.76
N SER A 399 -17.20 -5.28 -27.58
CA SER A 399 -15.97 -5.30 -28.37
C SER A 399 -14.71 -5.30 -27.50
N LEU A 400 -14.72 -4.52 -26.41
CA LEU A 400 -13.63 -4.47 -25.45
C LEU A 400 -13.41 -5.85 -24.81
N LEU A 401 -14.46 -6.44 -24.24
CA LEU A 401 -14.38 -7.73 -23.55
C LEU A 401 -14.00 -8.86 -24.50
N SER A 402 -14.57 -8.86 -25.72
CA SER A 402 -14.26 -9.85 -26.76
C SER A 402 -12.79 -9.80 -27.13
N ALA A 403 -12.28 -8.61 -27.41
CA ALA A 403 -10.90 -8.46 -27.82
C ALA A 403 -9.90 -8.64 -26.67
N MET A 404 -10.24 -8.34 -25.41
CA MET A 404 -9.42 -8.75 -24.27
C MET A 404 -9.37 -10.28 -24.15
N SER A 405 -10.53 -10.94 -24.31
CA SER A 405 -10.63 -12.41 -24.28
C SER A 405 -9.82 -13.06 -25.39
N ASP A 406 -9.78 -12.50 -26.60
CA ASP A 406 -9.03 -13.10 -27.71
C ASP A 406 -7.52 -12.80 -27.65
N ASN A 407 -7.12 -11.59 -27.23
CA ASN A 407 -5.72 -11.15 -27.36
C ASN A 407 -4.88 -11.28 -26.09
N LEU A 408 -5.48 -11.20 -24.90
CA LEU A 408 -4.74 -11.23 -23.62
C LEU A 408 -4.90 -12.58 -22.91
N LEU A 409 -4.18 -13.59 -23.41
CA LEU A 409 -4.32 -14.97 -22.94
C LEU A 409 -3.91 -15.17 -21.47
N GLN A 410 -3.05 -14.31 -20.93
CA GLN A 410 -2.57 -14.39 -19.55
C GLN A 410 -3.38 -13.51 -18.60
N LEU A 411 -4.40 -12.80 -19.09
CA LEU A 411 -5.18 -11.90 -18.25
C LEU A 411 -5.96 -12.70 -17.21
N GLU A 412 -5.70 -12.44 -15.94
CA GLU A 412 -6.37 -13.06 -14.80
C GLU A 412 -7.42 -12.12 -14.18
N THR A 413 -7.15 -10.81 -14.20
CA THR A 413 -8.03 -9.79 -13.62
C THR A 413 -8.15 -8.57 -14.53
N LEU A 414 -9.38 -8.23 -14.91
CA LEU A 414 -9.72 -6.98 -15.58
C LEU A 414 -10.51 -6.10 -14.62
N ILE A 415 -10.03 -4.90 -14.34
CA ILE A 415 -10.70 -3.90 -13.51
C ILE A 415 -11.15 -2.75 -14.42
N LEU A 416 -12.47 -2.57 -14.56
CA LEU A 416 -13.02 -1.46 -15.33
C LEU A 416 -13.53 -0.37 -14.39
N LYS A 417 -12.96 0.83 -14.52
CA LYS A 417 -13.40 2.02 -13.81
C LYS A 417 -14.33 2.85 -14.71
N PRO A 418 -15.65 2.87 -14.48
CA PRO A 418 -16.53 3.68 -15.30
C PRO A 418 -16.22 5.17 -15.12
N VAL A 419 -16.01 5.87 -16.24
CA VAL A 419 -15.93 7.33 -16.31
C VAL A 419 -17.22 7.83 -16.95
N TRP A 420 -17.96 8.60 -16.17
CA TRP A 420 -19.25 9.14 -16.55
C TRP A 420 -19.07 10.45 -17.30
N VAL A 421 -19.71 10.60 -18.46
CA VAL A 421 -19.82 11.91 -19.11
C VAL A 421 -20.99 12.63 -18.46
N PHE A 422 -20.70 13.55 -17.53
CA PHE A 422 -21.71 14.45 -17.02
C PHE A 422 -22.19 15.35 -18.17
N SER A 423 -23.49 15.27 -18.50
CA SER A 423 -24.07 16.30 -19.36
C SER A 423 -24.10 17.58 -18.54
N PRO A 424 -23.66 18.74 -19.07
CA PRO A 424 -23.96 20.03 -18.45
C PRO A 424 -25.48 20.27 -18.31
N GLU A 425 -26.29 19.53 -19.07
CA GLU A 425 -27.77 19.55 -19.03
C GLU A 425 -28.39 18.71 -17.89
N LEU A 426 -27.61 17.85 -17.21
CA LEU A 426 -28.11 17.08 -16.07
C LEU A 426 -27.88 17.89 -14.77
N PRO A 427 -28.90 18.02 -13.90
CA PRO A 427 -28.76 18.75 -12.64
C PRO A 427 -27.59 18.20 -11.84
N SER A 428 -26.78 19.09 -11.26
CA SER A 428 -25.52 18.79 -10.58
C SER A 428 -25.74 17.89 -9.36
N GLY A 429 -25.73 16.58 -9.57
CA GLY A 429 -25.78 15.55 -8.56
C GLY A 429 -25.15 14.27 -9.10
N PHE A 430 -24.16 13.72 -8.38
CA PHE A 430 -23.72 12.35 -8.61
C PHE A 430 -24.82 11.43 -8.11
N ASP A 431 -25.56 10.81 -9.00
CA ASP A 431 -26.62 9.88 -8.64
C ASP A 431 -26.04 8.46 -8.46
N PRO A 432 -26.04 7.90 -7.23
CA PRO A 432 -25.57 6.54 -6.96
C PRO A 432 -26.29 5.47 -7.78
N GLU A 433 -27.53 5.71 -8.23
CA GLU A 433 -28.28 4.77 -9.07
C GLU A 433 -27.53 4.46 -10.37
N HIS A 434 -26.71 5.40 -10.86
CA HIS A 434 -25.93 5.22 -12.08
C HIS A 434 -24.87 4.12 -11.92
N LEU A 435 -24.23 3.97 -10.76
CA LEU A 435 -23.32 2.84 -10.52
C LEU A 435 -24.03 1.48 -10.62
N GLY A 436 -25.30 1.42 -10.19
CA GLY A 436 -26.17 0.26 -10.38
C GLY A 436 -26.42 -0.04 -11.87
N THR A 437 -26.63 0.99 -12.69
CA THR A 437 -26.90 0.81 -14.13
C THR A 437 -25.72 0.16 -14.86
N PHE A 438 -24.48 0.57 -14.61
CA PHE A 438 -23.32 -0.08 -15.24
C PHE A 438 -23.12 -1.51 -14.78
N GLY A 439 -23.29 -1.77 -13.48
CA GLY A 439 -23.33 -3.13 -12.92
C GLY A 439 -24.34 -4.04 -13.65
N SER A 440 -25.49 -3.48 -14.05
CA SER A 440 -26.55 -4.20 -14.73
C SER A 440 -26.34 -4.40 -16.24
N THR A 441 -25.42 -3.67 -16.87
CA THR A 441 -25.12 -3.85 -18.30
C THR A 441 -24.11 -4.97 -18.55
N ILE A 442 -23.26 -5.30 -17.57
CA ILE A 442 -22.25 -6.36 -17.71
C ILE A 442 -22.87 -7.74 -18.00
N PRO A 443 -23.91 -8.21 -17.29
CA PRO A 443 -24.53 -9.49 -17.63
C PRO A 443 -25.27 -9.49 -18.98
N LYS A 444 -25.57 -8.29 -19.51
CA LYS A 444 -26.21 -8.12 -20.82
C LYS A 444 -25.19 -8.08 -21.95
N ALA A 445 -23.92 -7.79 -21.65
CA ALA A 445 -22.84 -7.77 -22.61
C ALA A 445 -22.63 -9.17 -23.21
N VAL A 446 -22.60 -9.26 -24.53
CA VAL A 446 -22.38 -10.52 -25.25
C VAL A 446 -20.96 -10.52 -25.78
N VAL A 447 -20.12 -11.34 -25.18
CA VAL A 447 -18.72 -11.49 -25.55
C VAL A 447 -18.64 -12.55 -26.65
N GLN A 448 -18.23 -12.14 -27.83
CA GLN A 448 -17.94 -13.06 -28.94
C GLN A 448 -16.45 -13.34 -28.92
N SER A 449 -16.05 -14.55 -28.54
CA SER A 449 -14.64 -14.92 -28.47
C SER A 449 -14.46 -16.36 -28.92
N SER A 450 -13.32 -16.62 -29.54
CA SER A 450 -12.91 -17.97 -29.94
C SER A 450 -12.79 -18.93 -28.76
N ARG A 451 -12.72 -18.41 -27.53
CA ARG A 451 -12.48 -19.16 -26.30
C ARG A 451 -13.15 -18.49 -25.10
N PRO A 452 -13.31 -19.22 -23.99
CA PRO A 452 -13.84 -18.64 -22.75
C PRO A 452 -12.91 -17.55 -22.23
N PRO A 453 -13.43 -16.37 -21.82
CA PRO A 453 -12.64 -15.37 -21.12
C PRO A 453 -12.02 -15.97 -19.85
N GLY A 454 -10.68 -15.99 -19.78
CA GLY A 454 -9.92 -16.54 -18.67
C GLY A 454 -9.78 -15.60 -17.46
N PHE A 455 -10.30 -14.37 -17.55
CA PHE A 455 -10.16 -13.35 -16.51
C PHE A 455 -11.42 -13.17 -15.67
N ARG A 456 -11.20 -12.73 -14.42
CA ARG A 456 -12.24 -12.16 -13.56
C ARG A 456 -12.42 -10.70 -13.87
N LEU A 457 -13.66 -10.29 -14.08
CA LEU A 457 -14.02 -8.89 -14.26
C LEU A 457 -14.40 -8.28 -12.92
N LYS A 458 -13.69 -7.24 -12.48
CA LYS A 458 -13.93 -6.53 -11.22
C LYS A 458 -14.37 -5.10 -11.47
N PHE A 459 -15.24 -4.61 -10.58
CA PHE A 459 -15.64 -3.20 -10.53
C PHE A 459 -15.25 -2.58 -9.21
N LEU A 460 -15.14 -1.24 -9.19
CA LEU A 460 -14.81 -0.48 -7.98
C LEU A 460 -15.79 -0.70 -6.81
N SER A 461 -17.01 -1.18 -7.09
CA SER A 461 -17.96 -1.58 -6.05
C SER A 461 -17.56 -2.87 -5.31
N GLY A 462 -16.46 -3.53 -5.70
CA GLY A 462 -16.02 -4.81 -5.16
C GLY A 462 -16.73 -6.02 -5.78
N ARG A 463 -17.75 -5.79 -6.63
CA ARG A 463 -18.44 -6.84 -7.39
C ARG A 463 -17.47 -7.52 -8.35
N GLN A 464 -17.56 -8.84 -8.41
CA GLN A 464 -16.74 -9.67 -9.28
C GLN A 464 -17.65 -10.46 -10.22
N PHE A 465 -17.24 -10.62 -11.46
CA PHE A 465 -17.98 -11.35 -12.47
C PHE A 465 -17.07 -12.37 -13.15
N THR A 466 -17.65 -13.53 -13.48
CA THR A 466 -16.99 -14.63 -14.20
C THR A 466 -17.74 -14.93 -15.49
N ALA A 467 -17.01 -15.25 -16.55
CA ALA A 467 -17.62 -15.58 -17.82
C ALA A 467 -18.29 -16.97 -17.78
N VAL A 468 -19.47 -17.07 -18.38
CA VAL A 468 -20.25 -18.29 -18.56
C VAL A 468 -20.63 -18.41 -20.03
N GLY A 469 -20.41 -19.59 -20.61
CA GLY A 469 -20.75 -19.85 -22.01
C GLY A 469 -22.25 -19.87 -22.25
N THR A 470 -22.70 -19.24 -23.32
CA THR A 470 -24.11 -19.22 -23.76
C THR A 470 -24.33 -19.98 -25.08
N GLY A 471 -23.30 -20.65 -25.60
CA GLY A 471 -23.30 -21.37 -26.90
C GLY A 471 -22.58 -20.61 -28.01
N GLU A 472 -22.13 -21.31 -29.06
CA GLU A 472 -21.54 -20.73 -30.30
C GLU A 472 -20.40 -19.71 -30.09
N GLY A 473 -19.49 -19.92 -29.14
CA GLY A 473 -18.42 -18.95 -28.85
C GLY A 473 -18.91 -17.62 -28.26
N LYS A 474 -20.15 -17.58 -27.75
CA LYS A 474 -20.72 -16.45 -27.03
C LYS A 474 -20.64 -16.70 -25.52
N TYR A 475 -20.24 -15.67 -24.79
CA TYR A 475 -20.12 -15.70 -23.33
C TYR A 475 -20.84 -14.49 -22.72
N ARG A 476 -21.29 -14.66 -21.47
CA ARG A 476 -21.83 -13.59 -20.62
C ARG A 476 -21.14 -13.59 -19.28
N PHE A 477 -21.03 -12.43 -18.65
CA PHE A 477 -20.47 -12.30 -17.32
C PHE A 477 -21.56 -12.41 -16.26
N VAL A 478 -21.45 -13.40 -15.38
CA VAL A 478 -22.36 -13.61 -14.24
C VAL A 478 -21.66 -13.15 -12.97
N GLU A 479 -22.39 -12.49 -12.09
CA GLU A 479 -21.85 -12.03 -10.82
C GLU A 479 -21.49 -13.23 -9.93
N ALA A 480 -20.25 -13.23 -9.43
CA ALA A 480 -19.80 -14.20 -8.46
C ALA A 480 -20.47 -13.91 -7.10
N PRO A 481 -20.88 -14.94 -6.33
CA PRO A 481 -21.42 -14.74 -5.00
C PRO A 481 -20.41 -13.94 -4.17
N THR A 482 -20.85 -12.82 -3.62
CA THR A 482 -20.01 -12.02 -2.71
C THR A 482 -19.66 -12.91 -1.53
N PRO A 483 -18.36 -13.12 -1.21
CA PRO A 483 -18.01 -13.82 0.02
C PRO A 483 -18.66 -13.05 1.15
N HIS A 484 -19.61 -13.67 1.84
CA HIS A 484 -20.28 -13.05 2.97
C HIS A 484 -19.19 -12.65 3.97
N SER A 485 -18.99 -11.35 4.15
CA SER A 485 -18.17 -10.81 5.23
C SER A 485 -18.92 -11.09 6.53
N GLY A 486 -18.70 -12.29 7.06
CA GLY A 486 -19.22 -12.77 8.35
C GLY A 486 -18.50 -12.17 9.54
#